data_AF-A0A850RE50-F1
#
_entry.id   AF-A0A850RE50-F1
#
_cell.length_a   1.000
_cell.length_b   1.000
_cell.length_c   1.000
_cell.angle_alpha   90.00
_cell.angle_beta   90.00
_cell.angle_gamma   90.00
#
_symmetry.space_group_name_H-M   'P 1'
#
loop_
_entity.id
_entity.type
_entity.pdbx_description
1 polymer ?
#
loop_
_entity_poly.entity_id
_entity_poly.type
_entity_poly.pdbx_seq_one_letter_code
_entity_poly.pdbx_strand_id
1 'polypeptide(L)'
;MKKIIDSATDTLEKVASPASRSGSSVERVGKLLEANVSPNVIALQMTENSPNSQKYTTQDIESYGKLYTDSKTRVVVTAKQTRALIDDMTIEGDFCPI
;
A
#
# COMPACT_ATOMS: atom_id res chain seq x y z
N MET A 1 -16.38 20.56 17.98
CA MET A 1 -15.82 20.39 16.62
C MET A 1 -14.98 19.11 16.56
N LYS A 2 -15.58 17.98 16.19
CA LYS A 2 -14.87 16.70 15.93
C LYS A 2 -15.51 15.93 14.76
N LYS A 3 -16.85 15.96 14.65
CA LYS A 3 -17.61 15.27 13.60
C LYS A 3 -17.31 15.67 12.14
N ILE A 4 -16.93 16.92 11.87
CA ILE A 4 -16.71 17.38 10.47
C ILE A 4 -15.37 16.85 9.93
N ILE A 5 -14.37 16.71 10.79
CA ILE A 5 -13.06 16.18 10.40
C ILE A 5 -13.20 14.67 10.11
N ASP A 6 -13.87 13.93 10.99
CA ASP A 6 -14.10 12.49 10.81
C ASP A 6 -14.85 12.17 9.51
N SER A 7 -15.92 12.90 9.18
CA SER A 7 -16.68 12.68 7.93
C SER A 7 -15.89 13.00 6.66
N ALA A 8 -14.94 13.93 6.69
CA ALA A 8 -14.11 14.23 5.52
C ALA A 8 -13.11 13.10 5.23
N THR A 9 -12.51 12.51 6.27
CA THR A 9 -11.64 11.34 6.16
C THR A 9 -12.38 10.09 5.69
N ASP A 10 -13.58 9.82 6.21
CA ASP A 10 -14.38 8.64 5.83
C ASP A 10 -14.85 8.69 4.36
N THR A 11 -15.10 9.90 3.84
CA THR A 11 -15.54 10.07 2.45
C THR A 11 -14.38 9.89 1.47
N LEU A 12 -13.15 10.26 1.88
CA LEU A 12 -11.94 10.05 1.08
C LEU A 12 -11.67 8.54 0.90
N GLU A 13 -11.85 7.73 1.94
CA GLU A 13 -11.66 6.27 1.85
C GLU A 13 -12.70 5.60 0.93
N LYS A 14 -13.92 6.15 0.85
CA LYS A 14 -15.00 5.64 -0.02
C LYS A 14 -14.76 5.85 -1.52
N VAL A 15 -14.06 6.91 -1.91
CA VAL A 15 -13.77 7.26 -3.33
C VAL A 15 -12.31 6.93 -3.72
N ALA A 16 -11.48 6.57 -2.74
CA ALA A 16 -10.09 6.22 -2.95
C ALA A 16 -9.95 5.00 -3.89
N SER A 17 -9.18 5.18 -4.96
CA SER A 17 -8.70 4.09 -5.80
C SER A 17 -7.91 3.08 -4.95
N PRO A 18 -7.79 1.80 -5.37
CA PRO A 18 -6.98 0.81 -4.65
C PRO A 18 -5.56 1.31 -4.31
N ALA A 19 -4.95 2.10 -5.20
CA ALA A 19 -3.66 2.73 -4.99
C ALA A 19 -3.64 3.73 -3.82
N SER A 20 -4.71 4.52 -3.66
CA SER A 20 -4.82 5.49 -2.57
C SER A 20 -5.05 4.80 -1.22
N ARG A 21 -5.86 3.73 -1.21
CA ARG A 21 -6.10 2.90 -0.02
C ARG A 21 -4.85 2.15 0.42
N SER A 22 -4.14 1.52 -0.51
CA SER A 22 -2.88 0.82 -0.20
C SER A 22 -1.79 1.79 0.28
N GLY A 23 -1.65 2.94 -0.39
CA GLY A 23 -0.72 3.99 0.04
C GLY A 23 -1.02 4.50 1.45
N SER A 24 -2.29 4.80 1.74
CA SER A 24 -2.72 5.25 3.08
C SER A 24 -2.46 4.21 4.16
N SER A 25 -2.70 2.92 3.86
CA SER A 25 -2.41 1.83 4.79
C SER A 25 -0.92 1.69 5.07
N VAL A 26 -0.06 1.76 4.04
CA VAL A 26 1.40 1.69 4.21
C VAL A 26 1.92 2.90 4.99
N GLU A 27 1.40 4.10 4.74
CA GLU A 27 1.75 5.29 5.51
C GLU A 27 1.39 5.14 7.00
N ARG A 28 0.19 4.60 7.30
CA ARG A 28 -0.24 4.35 8.69
C ARG A 28 0.67 3.31 9.37
N VAL A 29 1.02 2.23 8.68
CA VAL A 29 1.97 1.22 9.17
C VAL A 29 3.32 1.87 9.48
N GLY A 30 3.84 2.69 8.55
CA GLY A 30 5.08 3.43 8.75
C GLY A 30 5.08 4.31 9.99
N LYS A 31 4.02 5.11 10.20
CA LYS A 31 3.86 5.95 11.40
C LYS A 31 3.74 5.14 12.69
N LEU A 32 3.08 3.99 12.66
CA LEU A 32 2.99 3.09 13.82
C LEU A 32 4.38 2.53 14.19
N LEU A 33 5.18 2.16 13.19
CA LEU A 33 6.56 1.72 13.41
C LEU A 33 7.43 2.84 14.00
N GLU A 34 7.31 4.08 13.52
CA GLU A 34 8.01 5.24 14.10
C GLU A 34 7.60 5.52 15.55
N ALA A 35 6.33 5.28 15.88
CA ALA A 35 5.81 5.37 17.23
C ALA A 35 6.21 4.17 18.12
N ASN A 36 7.10 3.28 17.65
CA ASN A 36 7.56 2.06 18.34
C ASN A 36 6.43 1.06 18.68
N VAL A 37 5.36 1.04 17.87
CA VAL A 37 4.32 0.02 17.98
C VAL A 37 4.89 -1.31 17.49
N SER A 38 4.68 -2.37 18.27
CA SER A 38 5.17 -3.71 17.95
C SER A 38 4.68 -4.19 16.58
N PRO A 39 5.58 -4.68 15.69
CA PRO A 39 5.18 -5.21 14.38
C PRO A 39 4.14 -6.34 14.46
N ASN A 40 4.16 -7.14 15.53
CA ASN A 40 3.16 -8.19 15.77
C ASN A 40 1.75 -7.62 15.95
N VAL A 41 1.63 -6.49 16.65
CA VAL A 41 0.32 -5.83 16.89
C VAL A 41 -0.21 -5.24 15.60
N ILE A 42 0.67 -4.62 14.81
CA ILE A 42 0.31 -4.06 13.50
C ILE A 42 -0.12 -5.19 12.55
N ALA A 43 0.63 -6.29 12.49
CA ALA A 43 0.32 -7.47 11.67
C ALA A 43 -1.03 -8.09 12.05
N LEU A 44 -1.30 -8.22 13.36
CA LEU A 44 -2.59 -8.68 13.86
C LEU A 44 -3.72 -7.74 13.43
N GLN A 45 -3.55 -6.43 13.64
CA GLN A 45 -4.55 -5.43 13.27
C GLN A 45 -4.86 -5.47 11.77
N MET A 46 -3.86 -5.62 10.90
CA MET A 46 -4.08 -5.72 9.46
C MET A 46 -4.75 -7.03 9.06
N THR A 47 -4.40 -8.13 9.74
CA THR A 47 -4.99 -9.45 9.51
C THR A 47 -6.47 -9.48 9.86
N GLU A 48 -6.84 -8.96 11.03
CA GLU A 48 -8.24 -8.93 11.49
C GLU A 48 -9.11 -8.00 10.65
N ASN A 49 -8.55 -6.90 10.14
CA ASN A 49 -9.28 -5.94 9.31
C ASN A 49 -9.23 -6.25 7.81
N SER A 50 -8.63 -7.36 7.39
CA SER A 50 -8.52 -7.69 5.98
C SER A 50 -9.88 -8.10 5.41
N PRO A 51 -10.44 -7.36 4.43
CA PRO A 51 -11.71 -7.73 3.80
C PRO A 51 -11.63 -9.02 2.97
N ASN A 52 -10.41 -9.42 2.57
CA ASN A 52 -10.13 -10.59 1.75
C ASN A 52 -9.40 -11.70 2.55
N SER A 53 -9.51 -11.70 3.87
CA SER A 53 -8.91 -12.72 4.75
C SER A 53 -7.40 -12.96 4.58
N GLN A 54 -6.66 -11.93 4.16
CA GLN A 54 -5.20 -11.95 4.05
C GLN A 54 -4.57 -12.08 5.44
N LYS A 55 -3.45 -12.81 5.50
CA LYS A 55 -2.63 -12.95 6.71
C LYS A 55 -1.38 -12.09 6.54
N TYR A 56 -1.16 -11.20 7.49
CA TYR A 56 0.03 -10.37 7.56
C TYR A 56 0.96 -10.89 8.65
N THR A 57 2.24 -10.93 8.34
CA THR A 57 3.32 -11.33 9.24
C THR A 57 4.16 -10.11 9.65
N THR A 58 5.03 -10.27 10.64
CA THR A 58 5.99 -9.22 11.02
C THR A 58 6.88 -8.81 9.85
N GLN A 59 7.27 -9.75 9.01
CA GLN A 59 8.11 -9.50 7.84
C GLN A 59 7.40 -8.60 6.81
N ASP A 60 6.09 -8.75 6.65
CA ASP A 60 5.29 -7.87 5.78
C ASP A 60 5.27 -6.45 6.32
N ILE A 61 5.07 -6.30 7.65
CA ILE A 61 5.07 -5.00 8.32
C ILE A 61 6.42 -4.31 8.20
N GLU A 62 7.53 -5.03 8.40
CA GLU A 62 8.88 -4.50 8.21
C GLU A 62 9.10 -4.07 6.75
N SER A 63 8.59 -4.84 5.79
CA SER A 63 8.69 -4.52 4.37
C SER A 63 7.90 -3.25 4.02
N TYR A 64 6.71 -3.05 4.60
CA TYR A 64 5.96 -1.80 4.50
C TYR A 64 6.69 -0.63 5.16
N GLY A 65 7.36 -0.85 6.28
CA GLY A 65 8.23 0.15 6.91
C GLY A 65 9.40 0.58 6.02
N LYS A 66 10.07 -0.38 5.36
CA LYS A 66 11.14 -0.11 4.38
C LYS A 66 10.60 0.73 3.21
N LEU A 67 9.49 0.28 2.61
CA LEU A 67 8.86 0.99 1.50
C LEU A 67 8.41 2.40 1.89
N TYR A 68 7.85 2.58 3.09
CA TYR A 68 7.48 3.89 3.62
C TYR A 68 8.71 4.81 3.78
N THR A 69 9.80 4.27 4.33
CA THR A 69 11.04 5.02 4.54
C THR A 69 11.61 5.53 3.22
N ASP A 70 11.71 4.66 2.21
CA ASP A 70 12.20 5.06 0.89
C ASP A 70 11.26 6.09 0.24
N SER A 71 9.94 5.88 0.39
CA SER A 71 8.90 6.74 -0.16
C SER A 71 8.89 8.17 0.39
N LYS A 72 9.56 8.45 1.53
CA LYS A 72 9.76 9.82 2.02
C LYS A 72 10.67 10.64 1.13
N THR A 73 11.61 9.98 0.44
CA THR A 73 12.63 10.63 -0.37
C THR A 73 12.36 10.49 -1.85
N ARG A 74 11.86 9.33 -2.29
CA ARG A 74 11.57 9.05 -3.69
C ARG A 74 10.61 7.88 -3.85
N VAL A 75 9.89 7.86 -4.96
CA VAL A 75 9.13 6.68 -5.39
C VAL A 75 10.11 5.57 -5.86
N VAL A 76 10.03 4.40 -5.22
CA VAL A 76 10.93 3.23 -5.49
C VAL A 76 10.69 2.61 -6.87
N VAL A 77 9.43 2.59 -7.32
CA VAL A 77 9.04 2.11 -8.66
C VAL A 77 8.33 3.25 -9.39
N THR A 78 8.98 3.82 -10.40
CA THR A 78 8.44 4.99 -11.11
C THR A 78 7.45 4.59 -12.19
N ALA A 79 6.49 5.47 -12.49
CA ALA A 79 5.51 5.25 -13.55
C ALA A 79 6.14 4.97 -14.93
N LYS A 80 7.31 5.58 -15.22
CA LYS A 80 8.05 5.32 -16.46
C LYS A 80 8.55 3.87 -16.52
N GLN A 81 9.11 3.37 -15.43
CA GLN A 81 9.57 1.98 -15.34
C GLN A 81 8.39 1.01 -15.44
N THR A 82 7.28 1.28 -14.76
CA THR A 82 6.08 0.43 -14.84
C THR A 82 5.52 0.37 -16.25
N ARG A 83 5.38 1.52 -16.94
CA ARG A 83 4.89 1.56 -18.33
C ARG A 83 5.80 0.79 -19.28
N ALA A 84 7.12 1.04 -19.21
CA ALA A 84 8.08 0.35 -20.06
C ALA A 84 8.00 -1.17 -19.93
N LEU A 85 7.83 -1.70 -18.71
CA LEU A 85 7.69 -3.15 -18.48
C LEU A 85 6.35 -3.71 -18.97
N ILE A 86 5.24 -2.97 -18.79
CA ILE A 86 3.93 -3.39 -19.30
C ILE A 86 3.93 -3.44 -20.82
N ASP A 87 4.48 -2.40 -21.46
CA ASP A 87 4.57 -2.29 -22.91
C ASP A 87 5.41 -3.46 -23.48
N ASP A 88 6.52 -3.80 -22.84
CA ASP A 88 7.36 -4.95 -23.21
C ASP A 88 6.58 -6.29 -23.16
N MET A 89 5.85 -6.53 -22.07
CA MET A 89 5.03 -7.74 -21.91
C MET A 89 3.83 -7.80 -22.88
N THR A 90 3.31 -6.66 -23.34
CA THR A 90 2.20 -6.64 -24.29
C THR A 90 2.67 -6.78 -25.74
N ILE A 91 3.89 -6.34 -26.06
CA ILE A 91 4.49 -6.49 -27.39
C ILE A 91 4.88 -7.95 -27.68
N GLU A 92 5.36 -8.70 -26.69
CA GLU A 92 5.70 -10.13 -26.86
C GLU A 92 4.46 -11.06 -26.92
N GLY A 93 3.30 -10.60 -26.47
CA GLY A 93 2.05 -11.39 -26.45
C GLY A 93 1.34 -11.55 -27.81
N ASP A 94 1.67 -10.72 -28.80
CA ASP A 94 0.99 -10.69 -30.11
C ASP A 94 1.72 -11.49 -31.22
N PHE A 95 2.82 -12.18 -30.91
CA PHE A 95 3.54 -13.06 -31.85
C PHE A 95 3.37 -14.54 -31.51
N CYS A 96 2.20 -15.10 -31.82
CA CYS A 96 2.08 -16.54 -32.09
C CYS A 96 1.16 -16.78 -33.29
N PRO A 97 1.70 -16.85 -34.52
CA PRO A 97 0.97 -17.42 -35.64
C PRO A 97 1.11 -18.95 -35.55
N ILE A 98 0.03 -19.63 -35.14
CA ILE A 98 -0.20 -21.03 -35.52
C ILE A 98 -1.04 -21.07 -36.78
#